data_AF-A0A7J4FIS4-F1
#
_entry.id   AF-A0A7J4FIS4-F1
#
_cell.length_a   1.000
_cell.length_b   1.000
_cell.length_c   1.000
_cell.angle_alpha   90.00
_cell.angle_beta   90.00
_cell.angle_gamma   90.00
#
_symmetry.space_group_name_H-M   'P 1'
#
loop_
_entity.id
_entity.type
_entity.pdbx_description
1 polymer ?
#
loop_
_entity_poly.entity_id
_entity_poly.type
_entity_poly.pdbx_seq_one_letter_code
_entity_poly.pdbx_strand_id
1 'polypeptide(L)'
;MNAAIVCKDIVKIYNSRKKKVTVLNCLNLTVKEGEVFGLLGPNGAGKMTLLKATEGHATVGGYDVDKEVFFLPMFCAGLYFTMETLSSLGLLLGLAATIVSVAASSQLGVIFASLVLRYREITAIFGFFNFAFQMLSGMFVPFQLLPLPLRIIGYCLPSTFGMDLMRHYVMGTTPILPIIYEWAALFIELAALALIAKLAILYLEKTAKEQGLHYL
;
A
#
# COMPACT_ATOMS: atom_id res chain seq x y z
N MET A 1 31.17 -3.37 23.89
CA MET A 1 29.75 -3.74 23.73
C MET A 1 29.15 -2.79 22.72
N ASN A 2 28.76 -3.29 21.55
CA ASN A 2 28.22 -2.45 20.49
C ASN A 2 26.73 -2.19 20.74
N ALA A 3 26.30 -0.95 20.52
CA ALA A 3 24.87 -0.62 20.52
C ALA A 3 24.29 -1.03 19.16
N ALA A 4 23.18 -1.75 19.17
CA ALA A 4 22.47 -2.15 17.95
C ALA A 4 21.55 -1.04 17.44
N ILE A 5 20.98 -0.23 18.36
CA ILE A 5 20.13 0.92 18.03
C ILE A 5 20.50 2.07 18.97
N VAL A 6 20.70 3.27 18.40
CA VAL A 6 20.96 4.51 19.15
C VAL A 6 20.04 5.60 18.63
N CYS A 7 19.15 6.11 19.48
CA CYS A 7 18.35 7.30 19.24
C CYS A 7 18.87 8.42 20.14
N LYS A 8 19.18 9.58 19.56
CA LYS A 8 19.60 10.77 20.30
C LYS A 8 18.68 11.94 19.98
N ASP A 9 18.13 12.53 21.03
CA ASP A 9 17.32 13.76 20.98
C ASP A 9 16.22 13.74 19.90
N ILE A 10 15.57 12.60 19.72
CA ILE A 10 14.56 12.45 18.68
C ILE A 10 13.33 13.29 19.04
N VAL A 11 13.07 14.31 18.22
CA VAL A 11 11.87 15.14 18.26
C VAL A 11 11.04 14.82 17.02
N LYS A 12 9.73 14.65 17.19
CA LYS A 12 8.81 14.55 16.06
C LYS A 12 7.52 15.28 16.34
N ILE A 13 7.22 16.22 15.45
CA ILE A 13 6.05 17.08 15.56
C ILE A 13 5.22 16.92 14.29
N TYR A 14 3.93 16.62 14.44
CA TYR A 14 2.97 16.63 13.33
C TYR A 14 2.23 17.96 13.33
N ASN A 15 2.29 18.65 12.19
CA ASN A 15 1.51 19.85 11.95
C ASN A 15 0.21 19.46 11.23
N SER A 16 -0.92 19.55 11.93
CA SER A 16 -2.25 19.49 11.32
C SER A 16 -2.78 20.91 11.11
N ARG A 17 -3.68 21.10 10.13
CA ARG A 17 -4.25 22.43 9.76
C ARG A 17 -4.84 23.22 10.94
N LYS A 18 -5.16 22.55 12.06
CA LYS A 18 -5.74 23.16 13.26
C LYS A 18 -4.84 23.10 14.52
N LYS A 19 -3.80 22.27 14.55
CA LYS A 19 -2.98 22.09 15.76
C LYS A 19 -1.61 21.45 15.47
N LYS A 20 -0.59 21.94 16.18
CA LYS A 20 0.75 21.36 16.27
C LYS A 20 0.77 20.34 17.41
N VAL A 21 1.11 19.09 17.12
CA VAL A 21 1.16 18.01 18.12
C VAL A 21 2.56 17.40 18.15
N THR A 22 3.26 17.61 19.27
CA THR A 22 4.55 16.96 19.54
C THR A 22 4.28 15.52 19.96
N VAL A 23 4.72 14.56 19.16
CA VAL A 23 4.52 13.12 19.38
C VAL A 23 5.76 12.49 20.01
N LEU A 24 6.96 12.98 19.68
CA LEU A 24 8.22 12.64 20.36
C LEU A 24 8.91 13.93 20.77
N ASN A 25 9.45 13.96 21.98
CA ASN A 25 10.12 15.14 22.54
C ASN A 25 11.45 14.73 23.15
N CYS A 26 12.55 15.00 22.44
CA CYS A 26 13.93 14.72 22.86
C CYS A 26 14.13 13.29 23.39
N LEU A 27 13.61 12.29 22.67
CA LEU A 27 13.70 10.91 23.10
C LEU A 27 15.11 10.36 22.86
N ASN A 28 15.71 9.88 23.95
CA ASN A 28 17.02 9.23 23.97
C ASN A 28 16.83 7.74 24.29
N LEU A 29 17.25 6.85 23.41
CA LEU A 29 17.13 5.39 23.56
C LEU A 29 18.41 4.73 23.08
N THR A 30 18.91 3.74 23.80
CA THR A 30 20.04 2.91 23.36
C THR A 30 19.70 1.47 23.65
N VAL A 31 19.70 0.63 22.61
CA VAL A 31 19.46 -0.81 22.71
C VAL A 31 20.77 -1.52 22.36
N LYS A 32 21.22 -2.41 23.25
CA LYS A 32 22.46 -3.16 23.07
C LYS A 32 22.26 -4.34 22.13
N GLU A 33 23.34 -4.76 21.50
CA GLU A 33 23.33 -5.99 20.71
C GLU A 33 22.97 -7.21 21.60
N GLY A 34 22.03 -8.04 21.13
CA GLY A 34 21.50 -9.18 21.89
C GLY A 34 20.41 -8.84 22.92
N GLU A 35 20.05 -7.56 23.09
CA GLU A 35 19.00 -7.13 24.01
C GLU A 35 17.61 -7.25 23.38
N VAL A 36 16.67 -7.90 24.07
CA VAL A 36 15.25 -7.95 23.66
C VAL A 36 14.54 -6.73 24.23
N PHE A 37 14.23 -5.75 23.39
CA PHE A 37 13.55 -4.51 23.78
C PHE A 37 12.12 -4.44 23.22
N GLY A 38 11.14 -4.14 24.08
CA GLY A 38 9.73 -4.04 23.72
C GLY A 38 9.17 -2.62 23.80
N LEU A 39 8.54 -2.14 22.72
CA LEU A 39 7.92 -0.81 22.67
C LEU A 39 6.39 -0.90 22.88
N LEU A 40 5.94 -0.67 24.11
CA LEU A 40 4.53 -0.83 24.53
C LEU A 40 3.85 0.52 24.78
N GLY A 41 2.53 0.56 24.58
CA GLY A 41 1.72 1.78 24.78
C GLY A 41 0.40 1.74 24.01
N PRO A 42 -0.56 2.64 24.29
CA PRO A 42 -1.83 2.72 23.56
C PRO A 42 -1.65 3.16 22.09
N ASN A 43 -2.69 2.98 21.26
CA ASN A 43 -2.70 3.50 19.89
C ASN A 43 -2.57 5.03 19.92
N GLY A 44 -1.64 5.59 19.14
CA GLY A 44 -1.33 7.02 19.15
C GLY A 44 -0.25 7.47 20.14
N ALA A 45 0.30 6.57 20.97
CA ALA A 45 1.39 6.89 21.92
C ALA A 45 2.75 7.20 21.27
N GLY A 46 2.81 7.35 19.94
CA GLY A 46 4.05 7.64 19.24
C GLY A 46 4.94 6.42 18.95
N LYS A 47 4.49 5.18 19.16
CA LYS A 47 5.27 3.95 18.87
C LYS A 47 5.72 3.85 17.40
N MET A 48 4.75 3.92 16.48
CA MET A 48 5.03 3.95 15.05
C MET A 48 5.75 5.22 14.63
N THR A 49 5.55 6.32 15.37
CA THR A 49 6.30 7.55 15.14
C THR A 49 7.76 7.38 15.54
N LEU A 50 8.07 6.70 16.65
CA LEU A 50 9.45 6.40 17.07
C LEU A 50 10.15 5.51 16.06
N LEU A 51 9.45 4.50 15.54
CA LEU A 51 9.95 3.65 14.44
C LEU A 51 10.13 4.40 13.11
N LYS A 52 9.50 5.57 12.94
CA LYS A 52 9.49 6.35 11.70
C LYS A 52 10.17 7.72 11.80
N ALA A 53 10.61 8.13 12.98
CA ALA A 53 11.12 9.48 13.23
C ALA A 53 12.54 9.61 12.69
N THR A 54 12.61 9.88 11.39
CA THR A 54 13.82 10.20 10.62
C THR A 54 14.00 11.71 10.47
N GLU A 55 13.99 12.44 11.59
CA GLU A 55 14.64 13.77 11.63
C GLU A 55 16.04 13.67 12.29
N GLY A 56 16.49 12.45 12.61
CA GLY A 56 17.85 12.09 13.00
C GLY A 56 18.29 10.76 12.38
N HIS A 57 19.59 10.42 12.49
CA HIS A 57 20.18 9.21 11.91
C HIS A 57 19.88 7.96 12.75
N ALA A 58 19.42 6.88 12.10
CA ALA A 58 19.24 5.58 12.74
C ALA A 58 20.09 4.55 11.98
N THR A 59 21.10 4.00 12.65
CA THR A 59 21.96 2.96 12.08
C THR A 59 21.61 1.59 12.64
N VAL A 60 21.52 0.59 11.76
CA VAL A 60 21.38 -0.82 12.15
C VAL A 60 22.62 -1.54 11.64
N GLY A 61 23.43 -2.07 12.56
CA GLY A 61 24.71 -2.71 12.19
C GLY A 61 25.72 -1.77 11.52
N GLY A 62 25.63 -0.46 11.76
CA GLY A 62 26.54 0.55 11.18
C GLY A 62 26.08 1.16 9.85
N TYR A 63 24.95 0.74 9.29
CA TYR A 63 24.39 1.28 8.05
C TYR A 63 23.16 2.16 8.33
N ASP A 64 23.09 3.32 7.68
CA ASP A 64 21.97 4.26 7.79
C ASP A 64 20.71 3.67 7.13
N VAL A 65 19.59 3.71 7.83
CA VAL A 65 18.32 3.11 7.37
C VAL A 65 17.54 4.15 6.58
N ASP A 66 18.09 4.54 5.43
CA ASP A 66 17.33 5.33 4.46
C ASP A 66 16.42 4.41 3.63
N LYS A 67 15.12 4.74 3.67
CA LYS A 67 14.03 3.93 3.11
C LYS A 67 14.03 3.83 1.58
N GLU A 68 14.88 4.60 0.91
CA GLU A 68 14.94 4.66 -0.56
C GLU A 68 15.76 3.51 -1.17
N VAL A 69 16.63 2.85 -0.41
CA VAL A 69 17.57 1.84 -0.94
C VAL A 69 16.92 0.47 -1.19
N PHE A 70 15.76 0.18 -0.58
CA PHE A 70 15.12 -1.14 -0.73
C PHE A 70 14.60 -1.41 -2.16
N PHE A 71 14.16 -0.37 -2.87
CA PHE A 71 13.60 -0.52 -4.21
C PHE A 71 14.67 -0.58 -5.31
N LEU A 72 15.87 -0.06 -5.05
CA LEU A 72 16.90 0.10 -6.08
C LEU A 72 17.36 -1.24 -6.68
N PRO A 73 17.63 -2.32 -5.91
CA PRO A 73 18.00 -3.62 -6.47
C PRO A 73 16.88 -4.23 -7.34
N MET A 74 15.63 -4.15 -6.88
CA MET A 74 14.48 -4.66 -7.66
C MET A 74 14.25 -3.85 -8.94
N PHE A 75 14.44 -2.52 -8.87
CA PHE A 75 14.33 -1.65 -10.03
C PHE A 75 15.41 -1.97 -11.07
N CYS A 76 16.67 -2.13 -10.63
CA CYS A 76 17.77 -2.55 -11.50
C CYS A 76 17.50 -3.92 -12.15
N ALA A 77 16.99 -4.89 -11.39
CA ALA A 77 16.61 -6.19 -11.93
C ALA A 77 15.49 -6.06 -12.98
N GLY A 78 14.46 -5.25 -12.70
CA GLY A 78 13.38 -4.97 -13.65
C GLY A 78 13.89 -4.33 -14.95
N LEU A 79 14.77 -3.34 -14.85
CA LEU A 79 15.43 -2.74 -16.02
C LEU A 79 16.22 -3.78 -16.80
N TYR A 80 17.02 -4.61 -16.13
CA TYR A 80 17.79 -5.67 -16.78
C TYR A 80 16.90 -6.62 -17.61
N PHE A 81 15.79 -7.09 -17.04
CA PHE A 81 14.83 -7.96 -17.73
C PHE A 81 14.09 -7.28 -18.89
N THR A 82 14.06 -5.95 -18.93
CA THR A 82 13.27 -5.18 -19.90
C THR A 82 14.13 -4.46 -20.93
N MET A 83 15.46 -4.53 -20.84
CA MET A 83 16.37 -3.73 -21.70
C MET A 83 16.15 -3.96 -23.19
N GLU A 84 15.75 -5.16 -23.60
CA GLU A 84 15.54 -5.49 -25.02
C GLU A 84 14.11 -5.19 -25.51
N THR A 85 13.13 -5.13 -24.60
CA THR A 85 11.71 -4.94 -24.93
C THR A 85 11.20 -3.51 -24.65
N LEU A 86 11.98 -2.70 -23.94
CA LEU A 86 11.58 -1.39 -23.48
C LEU A 86 11.44 -0.40 -24.64
N SER A 87 10.23 0.11 -24.84
CA SER A 87 9.91 1.21 -25.76
C SER A 87 9.39 2.41 -24.98
N SER A 88 9.65 3.63 -25.46
CA SER A 88 9.14 4.86 -24.84
C SER A 88 7.61 4.90 -24.80
N LEU A 89 6.96 4.43 -25.87
CA LEU A 89 5.50 4.32 -25.94
C LEU A 89 4.98 3.22 -25.00
N GLY A 90 5.66 2.07 -24.96
CA GLY A 90 5.30 0.97 -24.08
C GLY A 90 5.39 1.37 -22.60
N LEU A 91 6.45 2.09 -22.23
CA LEU A 91 6.60 2.62 -20.88
C LEU A 91 5.50 3.62 -20.53
N LEU A 92 5.16 4.54 -21.43
CA LEU A 92 4.09 5.52 -21.21
C LEU A 92 2.73 4.83 -21.01
N LEU A 93 2.39 3.86 -21.86
CA LEU A 93 1.13 3.13 -21.77
C LEU A 93 1.08 2.22 -20.53
N GLY A 94 2.18 1.56 -20.19
CA GLY A 94 2.29 0.74 -18.98
C GLY A 94 2.16 1.56 -17.70
N LEU A 95 2.81 2.73 -17.64
CA LEU A 95 2.65 3.67 -16.53
C LEU A 95 1.23 4.21 -16.44
N ALA A 96 0.61 4.55 -17.58
CA ALA A 96 -0.79 4.98 -17.60
C ALA A 96 -1.72 3.88 -17.05
N ALA A 97 -1.55 2.62 -17.47
CA ALA A 97 -2.34 1.50 -16.95
C ALA A 97 -2.16 1.33 -15.44
N THR A 98 -0.91 1.46 -14.97
CA THR A 98 -0.57 1.41 -13.54
C THR A 98 -1.24 2.55 -12.77
N ILE A 99 -1.23 3.78 -13.28
CA ILE A 99 -1.87 4.94 -12.64
C ILE A 99 -3.37 4.72 -12.51
N VAL A 100 -4.04 4.30 -13.58
CA VAL A 100 -5.49 4.09 -13.54
C VAL A 100 -5.84 2.91 -12.62
N SER A 101 -5.03 1.84 -12.61
CA SER A 101 -5.19 0.70 -11.71
C SER A 101 -5.04 1.10 -10.24
N VAL A 102 -4.05 1.94 -9.92
CA VAL A 102 -3.86 2.50 -8.57
C VAL A 102 -5.04 3.39 -8.18
N ALA A 103 -5.51 4.24 -9.10
CA ALA A 103 -6.69 5.08 -8.86
C ALA A 103 -7.94 4.24 -8.55
N ALA A 104 -8.17 3.15 -9.29
CA ALA A 104 -9.27 2.23 -9.04
C ALA A 104 -9.11 1.48 -7.71
N SER A 105 -7.92 0.97 -7.43
CA SER A 105 -7.61 0.26 -6.18
C SER A 105 -7.72 1.16 -4.95
N SER A 106 -7.45 2.47 -5.09
CA SER A 106 -7.65 3.44 -4.01
C SER A 106 -9.12 3.54 -3.57
N GLN A 107 -10.08 3.29 -4.47
CA GLN A 107 -11.51 3.27 -4.16
C GLN A 107 -11.88 2.10 -3.24
N LEU A 108 -11.26 0.93 -3.44
CA LEU A 108 -11.38 -0.19 -2.49
C LEU A 108 -10.92 0.25 -1.10
N GLY A 109 -9.77 0.95 -1.02
CA GLY A 109 -9.27 1.52 0.23
C GLY A 109 -10.27 2.46 0.92
N VAL A 110 -10.98 3.28 0.16
CA VAL A 110 -12.04 4.17 0.67
C VAL A 110 -13.25 3.38 1.18
N ILE A 111 -13.74 2.40 0.43
CA ILE A 111 -14.84 1.51 0.83
C ILE A 111 -14.48 0.85 2.17
N PHE A 112 -13.28 0.32 2.23
CA PHE A 112 -12.75 -0.34 3.40
C PHE A 112 -12.55 0.59 4.60
N ALA A 113 -12.04 1.79 4.40
CA ALA A 113 -11.94 2.79 5.46
C ALA A 113 -13.32 3.12 6.04
N SER A 114 -14.36 3.20 5.19
CA SER A 114 -15.71 3.44 5.68
C SER A 114 -16.27 2.28 6.52
N LEU A 115 -15.90 1.04 6.19
CA LEU A 115 -16.23 -0.15 6.98
C LEU A 115 -15.48 -0.19 8.32
N VAL A 116 -14.18 0.13 8.34
CA VAL A 116 -13.37 0.16 9.59
C VAL A 116 -13.93 1.19 10.58
N LEU A 117 -14.34 2.36 10.09
CA LEU A 117 -14.93 3.40 10.93
C LEU A 117 -16.25 2.97 11.58
N ARG A 118 -16.89 1.93 11.05
CA ARG A 118 -18.13 1.37 11.60
C ARG A 118 -17.92 0.12 12.44
N TYR A 119 -16.94 -0.71 12.07
CA TYR A 119 -16.71 -2.02 12.67
C TYR A 119 -15.24 -2.19 13.06
N ARG A 120 -14.98 -2.20 14.37
CA ARG A 120 -13.63 -2.30 14.96
C ARG A 120 -12.91 -3.61 14.63
N GLU A 121 -13.64 -4.70 14.40
CA GLU A 121 -13.08 -6.04 14.21
C GLU A 121 -12.58 -6.31 12.78
N ILE A 122 -12.87 -5.43 11.81
CA ILE A 122 -12.52 -5.67 10.41
C ILE A 122 -11.01 -5.51 10.18
N THR A 123 -10.27 -4.84 11.06
CA THR A 123 -8.80 -4.63 10.93
C THR A 123 -8.01 -5.91 10.73
N ALA A 124 -8.40 -7.03 11.37
CA ALA A 124 -7.73 -8.32 11.16
C ALA A 124 -8.02 -8.90 9.75
N ILE A 125 -9.23 -8.68 9.26
CA ILE A 125 -9.69 -9.16 7.95
C ILE A 125 -8.95 -8.45 6.81
N PHE A 126 -8.48 -7.21 7.03
CA PHE A 126 -7.66 -6.47 6.06
C PHE A 126 -6.35 -7.14 5.69
N GLY A 127 -5.64 -7.68 6.68
CA GLY A 127 -4.38 -8.39 6.42
C GLY A 127 -4.61 -9.58 5.48
N PHE A 128 -5.69 -10.32 5.71
CA PHE A 128 -6.12 -11.43 4.85
C PHE A 128 -6.47 -10.94 3.43
N PHE A 129 -7.29 -9.89 3.30
CA PHE A 129 -7.65 -9.36 1.98
C PHE A 129 -6.46 -8.83 1.19
N ASN A 130 -5.51 -8.16 1.85
CA ASN A 130 -4.31 -7.66 1.17
C ASN A 130 -3.49 -8.81 0.57
N PHE A 131 -3.25 -9.87 1.34
CA PHE A 131 -2.54 -11.05 0.85
C PHE A 131 -3.33 -11.77 -0.26
N ALA A 132 -4.65 -11.95 -0.07
CA ALA A 132 -5.52 -12.57 -1.06
C ALA A 132 -5.52 -11.78 -2.38
N PHE A 133 -5.62 -10.46 -2.34
CA PHE A 133 -5.62 -9.62 -3.55
C PHE A 133 -4.30 -9.72 -4.31
N GLN A 134 -3.16 -9.73 -3.61
CA GLN A 134 -1.85 -9.93 -4.23
C GLN A 134 -1.71 -11.31 -4.88
N MET A 135 -2.27 -12.35 -4.26
CA MET A 135 -2.28 -13.70 -4.85
C MET A 135 -3.20 -13.78 -6.07
N LEU A 136 -4.38 -13.17 -6.00
CA LEU A 136 -5.41 -13.23 -7.04
C LEU A 136 -5.13 -12.31 -8.24
N SER A 137 -4.31 -11.27 -8.07
CA SER A 137 -3.98 -10.31 -9.13
C SER A 137 -2.97 -10.81 -10.16
N GLY A 138 -2.45 -12.03 -9.99
CA GLY A 138 -1.43 -12.58 -10.86
C GLY A 138 0.01 -12.15 -10.49
N MET A 139 0.22 -11.52 -9.33
CA MET A 139 1.53 -10.99 -8.93
C MET A 139 2.52 -12.09 -8.53
N PHE A 140 2.06 -13.12 -7.81
CA PHE A 140 2.91 -14.25 -7.38
C PHE A 140 2.81 -15.47 -8.30
N VAL A 141 1.60 -15.74 -8.79
CA VAL A 141 1.29 -16.89 -9.64
C VAL A 141 0.62 -16.35 -10.90
N PRO A 142 1.04 -16.77 -12.11
CA PRO A 142 0.40 -16.33 -13.34
C PRO A 142 -1.12 -16.52 -13.29
N PHE A 143 -1.85 -15.44 -13.58
CA PHE A 143 -3.31 -15.37 -13.45
C PHE A 143 -4.04 -16.48 -14.21
N GLN A 144 -3.52 -16.84 -15.39
CA GLN A 144 -4.06 -17.87 -16.27
C GLN A 144 -4.06 -19.27 -15.63
N LEU A 145 -3.16 -19.52 -14.66
CA LEU A 145 -3.03 -20.80 -13.97
C LEU A 145 -3.98 -20.95 -12.78
N LEU A 146 -4.66 -19.87 -12.37
CA LEU A 146 -5.61 -19.94 -11.26
C LEU A 146 -6.85 -20.77 -11.64
N PRO A 147 -7.42 -21.57 -10.71
CA PRO A 147 -8.66 -22.28 -10.95
C PRO A 147 -9.81 -21.28 -11.20
N LEU A 148 -10.82 -21.72 -11.97
CA LEU A 148 -11.90 -20.86 -12.46
C LEU A 148 -12.56 -19.98 -11.37
N PRO A 149 -12.89 -20.49 -10.17
CA PRO A 149 -13.50 -19.66 -9.14
C PRO A 149 -12.62 -18.48 -8.71
N LEU A 150 -11.30 -18.69 -8.64
CA LEU A 150 -10.34 -17.65 -8.23
C LEU A 150 -10.11 -16.64 -9.35
N ARG A 151 -10.13 -17.07 -10.61
CA ARG A 151 -10.05 -16.17 -11.78
C ARG A 151 -11.20 -15.19 -11.82
N ILE A 152 -12.42 -15.63 -11.52
CA ILE A 152 -13.60 -14.74 -11.49
C ILE A 152 -13.39 -13.61 -10.48
N ILE A 153 -12.90 -13.93 -9.28
CA ILE A 153 -12.63 -12.93 -8.24
C ILE A 153 -11.52 -11.99 -8.69
N GLY A 154 -10.44 -12.52 -9.26
CA GLY A 154 -9.32 -11.68 -9.70
C GLY A 154 -9.64 -10.81 -10.92
N TYR A 155 -10.61 -11.18 -11.77
CA TYR A 155 -11.15 -10.30 -12.82
C TYR A 155 -11.93 -9.10 -12.29
N CYS A 156 -12.21 -9.03 -10.98
CA CYS A 156 -12.81 -7.86 -10.34
C CYS A 156 -11.76 -6.96 -9.66
N LEU A 157 -10.47 -7.31 -9.76
CA LEU A 157 -9.38 -6.57 -9.13
C LEU A 157 -8.68 -5.69 -10.18
N PRO A 158 -8.65 -4.35 -10.01
CA PRO A 158 -7.98 -3.45 -10.95
C PRO A 158 -6.50 -3.72 -11.13
N SER A 159 -5.85 -4.26 -10.09
CA SER A 159 -4.45 -4.66 -10.14
C SER A 159 -4.17 -5.77 -11.15
N THR A 160 -5.15 -6.63 -11.46
CA THR A 160 -5.01 -7.73 -12.41
C THR A 160 -4.73 -7.18 -13.81
N PHE A 161 -5.61 -6.33 -14.33
CA PHE A 161 -5.46 -5.74 -15.65
C PHE A 161 -4.35 -4.68 -15.69
N GLY A 162 -4.15 -3.92 -14.60
CA GLY A 162 -3.07 -2.92 -14.53
C GLY A 162 -1.69 -3.54 -14.67
N MET A 163 -1.44 -4.63 -13.94
CA MET A 163 -0.17 -5.35 -14.00
C MET A 163 -0.01 -6.15 -15.30
N ASP A 164 -1.09 -6.67 -15.87
CA ASP A 164 -1.03 -7.39 -17.14
C ASP A 164 -0.73 -6.46 -18.31
N LEU A 165 -1.40 -5.31 -18.41
CA LEU A 165 -1.10 -4.25 -19.38
C LEU A 165 0.35 -3.75 -19.23
N MET A 166 0.82 -3.53 -18.01
CA MET A 166 2.21 -3.15 -17.75
C MET A 166 3.19 -4.22 -18.28
N ARG A 167 2.96 -5.50 -17.98
CA ARG A 167 3.78 -6.61 -18.50
C ARG A 167 3.71 -6.71 -20.02
N HIS A 168 2.53 -6.53 -20.61
CA HIS A 168 2.38 -6.55 -22.06
C HIS A 168 3.20 -5.44 -22.74
N TYR A 169 3.06 -4.20 -22.28
CA TYR A 169 3.72 -3.06 -22.92
C TYR A 169 5.23 -2.95 -22.63
N VAL A 170 5.69 -3.47 -21.50
CA VAL A 170 7.10 -3.33 -21.06
C VAL A 170 7.91 -4.60 -21.30
N MET A 171 7.30 -5.78 -21.17
CA MET A 171 7.96 -7.09 -21.30
C MET A 171 7.50 -7.89 -22.53
N GLY A 172 6.53 -7.40 -23.31
CA GLY A 172 6.05 -8.08 -24.52
C GLY A 172 5.26 -9.36 -24.24
N THR A 173 4.70 -9.54 -23.04
CA THR A 173 3.92 -10.74 -22.70
C THR A 173 2.59 -10.79 -23.42
N THR A 174 2.03 -11.98 -23.63
CA THR A 174 0.66 -12.15 -24.13
C THR A 174 -0.35 -11.69 -23.07
N PRO A 175 -1.27 -10.79 -23.40
CA PRO A 175 -2.23 -10.28 -22.43
C PRO A 175 -3.31 -11.33 -22.09
N ILE A 176 -3.98 -11.18 -20.96
CA ILE A 176 -5.05 -12.08 -20.49
C ILE A 176 -6.27 -11.97 -21.40
N LEU A 177 -6.62 -10.74 -21.78
CA LEU A 177 -7.68 -10.40 -22.73
C LEU A 177 -7.11 -9.53 -23.85
N PRO A 178 -7.80 -9.38 -24.99
CA PRO A 178 -7.36 -8.41 -25.99
C PRO A 178 -7.27 -7.01 -25.35
N ILE A 179 -6.18 -6.29 -25.65
CA ILE A 179 -5.75 -5.05 -24.99
C ILE A 179 -6.89 -4.04 -24.76
N ILE A 180 -7.75 -3.88 -25.77
CA ILE A 180 -8.88 -2.95 -25.70
C ILE A 180 -9.88 -3.31 -24.59
N TYR A 181 -10.09 -4.60 -24.35
CA TYR A 181 -10.98 -5.07 -23.28
C TYR A 181 -10.34 -4.93 -21.91
N GLU A 182 -9.02 -5.04 -21.79
CA GLU A 182 -8.34 -4.81 -20.51
C GLU A 182 -8.43 -3.34 -20.09
N TRP A 183 -8.17 -2.43 -21.02
CA TRP A 183 -8.38 -1.00 -20.78
C TRP A 183 -9.84 -0.69 -20.44
N ALA A 184 -10.78 -1.24 -21.22
CA ALA A 184 -12.21 -1.05 -20.97
C ALA A 184 -12.60 -1.58 -19.58
N ALA A 185 -12.17 -2.79 -19.22
CA ALA A 185 -12.42 -3.38 -17.90
C ALA A 185 -11.88 -2.48 -16.79
N LEU A 186 -10.65 -2.01 -16.92
CA LEU A 186 -10.00 -1.18 -15.91
C LEU A 186 -10.70 0.18 -15.71
N PHE A 187 -11.17 0.82 -16.79
CA PHE A 187 -11.97 2.04 -16.68
C PHE A 187 -13.38 1.78 -16.11
N ILE A 188 -14.00 0.66 -16.47
CA ILE A 188 -15.30 0.24 -15.91
C ILE A 188 -15.17 -0.03 -14.41
N GLU A 189 -14.13 -0.74 -13.99
CA GLU A 189 -13.83 -1.01 -12.59
C GLU A 189 -13.56 0.28 -11.81
N LEU A 190 -12.78 1.21 -12.37
CA LEU A 190 -12.58 2.53 -11.76
C LEU A 190 -13.92 3.24 -11.52
N ALA A 191 -14.78 3.30 -12.54
CA ALA A 191 -16.07 3.97 -12.44
C ALA A 191 -17.01 3.27 -11.44
N ALA A 192 -17.11 1.95 -11.51
CA ALA A 192 -17.94 1.15 -10.62
C ALA A 192 -17.48 1.26 -9.16
N LEU A 193 -16.18 1.10 -8.90
CA LEU A 193 -15.63 1.20 -7.55
C LEU A 193 -15.72 2.63 -7.01
N ALA A 194 -15.52 3.66 -7.83
CA ALA A 194 -15.71 5.05 -7.41
C ALA A 194 -17.17 5.33 -7.02
N LEU A 195 -18.13 4.77 -7.76
CA LEU A 195 -19.54 4.87 -7.41
C LEU A 195 -19.84 4.17 -6.08
N ILE A 196 -19.36 2.93 -5.90
CA ILE A 196 -19.54 2.17 -4.66
C ILE A 196 -18.88 2.89 -3.48
N ALA A 197 -17.66 3.41 -3.66
CA ALA A 197 -16.95 4.18 -2.64
C ALA A 197 -17.72 5.44 -2.23
N LYS A 198 -18.27 6.17 -3.20
CA LYS A 198 -19.13 7.34 -2.93
C LYS A 198 -20.38 6.95 -2.15
N LEU A 199 -21.05 5.87 -2.52
CA LEU A 199 -22.23 5.37 -1.79
C LEU A 199 -21.87 4.92 -0.38
N ALA A 200 -20.74 4.25 -0.19
CA ALA A 200 -20.26 3.80 1.11
C ALA A 200 -19.96 4.99 2.05
N ILE A 201 -19.32 6.05 1.53
CA ILE A 201 -19.11 7.29 2.29
C ILE A 201 -20.44 7.95 2.65
N LEU A 202 -21.37 8.10 1.70
CA LEU A 202 -22.67 8.73 1.96
C LEU A 202 -23.48 7.96 3.02
N TYR A 203 -23.44 6.63 2.95
CA TYR A 203 -24.06 5.76 3.94
C TYR A 203 -23.42 5.90 5.33
N LEU A 204 -22.08 5.96 5.39
CA LEU A 204 -21.34 6.23 6.62
C LEU A 204 -21.71 7.59 7.20
N GLU A 205 -21.74 8.65 6.39
CA GLU A 205 -22.04 10.00 6.82
C GLU A 205 -23.47 10.10 7.38
N LYS A 206 -24.44 9.50 6.70
CA LYS A 206 -25.84 9.46 7.17
C LYS A 206 -25.94 8.72 8.51
N THR A 207 -25.34 7.55 8.61
CA THR A 207 -25.35 6.76 9.85
C THR A 207 -24.66 7.52 10.99
N ALA A 208 -23.52 8.15 10.72
CA ALA A 208 -22.77 8.92 11.71
C ALA A 208 -23.55 10.15 12.21
N LYS A 209 -24.38 10.79 11.37
CA LYS A 209 -25.26 11.90 11.78
C LYS A 209 -26.42 11.43 12.66
N GLU A 210 -26.99 10.24 12.38
CA GLU A 210 -28.14 9.71 13.12
C GLU A 210 -27.74 9.08 14.46
N GLN A 211 -26.62 8.37 14.52
CA GLN A 211 -26.22 7.54 15.66
C GLN A 211 -24.98 8.05 16.39
N GLY A 212 -24.28 9.06 15.85
CA GLY A 212 -22.93 9.42 16.29
C GLY A 212 -21.89 8.37 15.87
N LEU A 213 -20.63 8.78 15.75
CA LEU A 213 -19.52 7.83 15.63
C LEU A 213 -19.18 7.32 17.04
N HIS A 214 -19.84 6.24 17.47
CA HIS A 214 -19.49 5.56 18.71
C HIS A 214 -18.15 4.84 18.54
N TYR A 215 -17.05 5.56 18.79
CA TYR A 215 -15.75 4.97 19.04
C TYR A 215 -15.73 4.46 20.49
N LEU A 216 -16.04 3.18 20.70
CA LEU A 216 -15.70 2.45 21.92
C LEU A 216 -14.52 1.51 21.65
#